data_AF-A0A314L5U2-F1
#
_entry.id   AF-A0A314L5U2-F1
#
_cell.length_a   1.000
_cell.length_b   1.000
_cell.length_c   1.000
_cell.angle_alpha   90.00
_cell.angle_beta   90.00
_cell.angle_gamma   90.00
#
_symmetry.space_group_name_H-M   'P 1'
#
loop_
_entity.id
_entity.type
_entity.pdbx_description
1 polymer ?
#
loop_
_entity_poly.entity_id
_entity_poly.type
_entity_poly.pdbx_seq_one_letter_code
_entity_poly.pdbx_strand_id
1 'polypeptide(L)'
;MATIFFETHKKDDTLVEPEASKKYAEIQELVQSEPSLTNIEVTERCFGPQSKSHVVELGGGITTKELKGGSSSKAAILIELNATRKEKESLQTELNATKKAKRLSGKTYGRL
;
A
#
# COMPACT_ATOMS: atom_id res chain seq x y z
N MET A 1 -0.48 -31.51 -21.70
CA MET A 1 -1.08 -30.96 -20.47
C MET A 1 -0.10 -29.95 -19.93
N ALA A 2 -0.44 -28.67 -19.92
CA ALA A 2 0.41 -27.64 -19.31
C ALA A 2 0.08 -27.60 -17.81
N THR A 3 1.09 -27.77 -16.96
CA THR A 3 0.94 -27.63 -15.52
C THR A 3 0.91 -26.14 -15.19
N ILE A 4 -0.23 -25.66 -14.70
CA ILE A 4 -0.53 -24.23 -14.49
C ILE A 4 -0.47 -23.92 -12.99
N PHE A 5 0.59 -24.41 -12.33
CA PHE A 5 0.81 -24.20 -10.91
C PHE A 5 2.28 -23.86 -10.69
N PHE A 6 2.53 -22.65 -10.16
CA PHE A 6 3.85 -22.24 -9.73
C PHE A 6 3.87 -22.22 -8.20
N GLU A 7 4.69 -23.10 -7.63
CA GLU A 7 4.92 -23.15 -6.19
C GLU A 7 5.75 -21.91 -5.79
N THR A 8 5.14 -20.98 -5.05
CA THR A 8 5.81 -19.74 -4.66
C THR A 8 6.67 -19.88 -3.41
N HIS A 9 6.51 -20.92 -2.61
CA HIS A 9 7.22 -21.12 -1.35
C HIS A 9 7.48 -22.61 -1.07
N LYS A 10 8.60 -22.94 -0.43
CA LYS A 10 8.81 -24.23 0.27
C LYS A 10 8.77 -24.00 1.78
N LYS A 11 8.57 -25.06 2.57
CA LYS A 11 9.01 -25.05 3.99
C LYS A 11 10.44 -24.51 3.99
N ASP A 12 10.71 -23.47 4.77
CA ASP A 12 11.96 -22.69 4.85
C ASP A 12 11.93 -21.30 4.16
N ASP A 13 10.74 -20.71 3.94
CA ASP A 13 10.53 -19.30 3.52
C ASP A 13 11.29 -18.87 2.27
N THR A 14 11.74 -19.83 1.46
CA THR A 14 12.52 -19.57 0.26
C THR A 14 11.57 -19.59 -0.94
N LEU A 15 11.55 -18.48 -1.68
CA LEU A 15 10.84 -18.42 -2.96
C LEU A 15 11.52 -19.41 -3.91
N VAL A 16 10.77 -20.42 -4.32
CA VAL A 16 11.32 -21.63 -4.99
C VAL A 16 11.92 -21.29 -6.36
N GLU A 17 11.32 -20.34 -7.05
CA GLU A 17 11.61 -19.99 -8.44
C GLU A 17 11.74 -18.45 -8.59
N PRO A 18 12.85 -17.93 -9.16
CA PRO A 18 13.04 -16.49 -9.36
C PRO A 18 12.02 -15.87 -10.32
N GLU A 19 11.42 -16.68 -11.20
CA GLU A 19 10.33 -16.24 -12.07
C GLU A 19 9.02 -16.07 -11.28
N ALA A 20 8.77 -16.92 -10.28
CA ALA A 20 7.60 -16.82 -9.40
C ALA A 20 7.70 -15.61 -8.46
N SER A 21 8.89 -15.29 -7.95
CA SER A 21 9.10 -14.10 -7.10
C SER A 21 8.86 -12.79 -7.86
N LYS A 22 9.32 -12.71 -9.11
CA LYS A 22 9.06 -11.57 -9.99
C LYS A 22 7.56 -11.40 -10.26
N LYS A 23 6.87 -12.48 -10.59
CA LYS A 23 5.42 -12.45 -10.83
C LYS A 23 4.63 -12.06 -9.58
N TYR A 24 5.07 -12.50 -8.41
CA TYR A 24 4.48 -12.09 -7.13
C TYR A 24 4.63 -10.59 -6.88
N ALA A 25 5.81 -10.02 -7.14
CA ALA A 25 6.04 -8.58 -7.02
C ALA A 25 5.16 -7.77 -7.98
N GLU A 26 5.03 -8.22 -9.24
CA GLU A 26 4.15 -7.61 -10.24
C GLU A 26 2.67 -7.58 -9.77
N ILE A 27 2.18 -8.67 -9.16
CA ILE A 27 0.82 -8.73 -8.60
C ILE A 27 0.66 -7.76 -7.43
N GLN A 28 1.62 -7.73 -6.51
CA GLN A 28 1.55 -6.87 -5.33
C GLN A 28 1.53 -5.39 -5.73
N GLU A 29 2.33 -4.98 -6.70
CA GLU A 29 2.34 -3.63 -7.25
C GLU A 29 1.02 -3.28 -7.93
N LEU A 30 0.45 -4.20 -8.71
CA LEU A 30 -0.80 -3.99 -9.43
C LEU A 30 -2.01 -3.85 -8.48
N VAL A 31 -2.08 -4.68 -7.43
CA VAL A 31 -3.15 -4.60 -6.42
C VAL A 31 -3.05 -3.30 -5.60
N GLN A 32 -1.83 -2.81 -5.34
CA GLN A 32 -1.64 -1.56 -4.61
C GLN A 32 -1.96 -0.32 -5.46
N SER A 33 -1.63 -0.35 -6.76
CA SER A 33 -1.88 0.77 -7.68
C SER A 33 -3.34 0.83 -8.14
N GLU A 34 -3.98 -0.30 -8.40
CA GLU A 34 -5.36 -0.40 -8.89
C GLU A 34 -6.20 -1.36 -8.00
N PRO A 35 -6.58 -0.94 -6.77
CA PRO A 35 -7.28 -1.82 -5.82
C PRO A 35 -8.72 -2.18 -6.23
N SER A 36 -9.26 -1.55 -7.27
CA SER A 36 -10.58 -1.85 -7.83
C SER A 36 -10.58 -3.04 -8.78
N LEU A 37 -9.42 -3.52 -9.22
CA LEU A 37 -9.32 -4.67 -10.12
C LEU A 37 -9.79 -5.93 -9.41
N THR A 38 -10.48 -6.79 -10.15
CA THR A 38 -10.82 -8.12 -9.70
C THR A 38 -9.60 -9.05 -9.76
N ASN A 39 -9.61 -10.11 -8.95
CA ASN A 39 -8.51 -11.08 -8.94
C ASN A 39 -8.23 -11.68 -10.32
N ILE A 40 -9.26 -11.86 -11.16
CA ILE A 40 -9.10 -12.41 -12.51
C ILE A 40 -8.38 -11.43 -13.44
N GLU A 41 -8.72 -10.14 -13.38
CA GLU A 41 -8.07 -9.09 -14.20
C GLU A 41 -6.60 -8.91 -13.81
N VAL A 42 -6.30 -8.96 -12.51
CA VAL A 42 -4.93 -8.94 -11.98
C VAL A 42 -4.12 -10.10 -12.54
N THR A 43 -4.65 -11.33 -12.47
CA THR A 43 -3.98 -12.51 -13.02
C THR A 43 -3.80 -12.42 -14.53
N GLU A 44 -4.81 -11.96 -15.27
CA GLU A 44 -4.72 -11.82 -16.73
C GLU A 44 -3.66 -10.79 -17.17
N ARG A 45 -3.48 -9.70 -16.41
CA ARG A 45 -2.41 -8.73 -16.69
C ARG A 45 -1.01 -9.29 -16.42
N CYS A 46 -0.84 -10.11 -15.37
CA CYS A 46 0.47 -10.66 -15.01
C CYS A 46 0.84 -11.92 -15.82
N PHE A 47 -0.13 -12.77 -16.17
CA PHE A 47 0.11 -14.09 -16.78
C PHE A 47 -0.49 -14.24 -18.19
N GLY A 48 -1.16 -13.21 -18.71
CA GLY A 48 -1.88 -13.26 -19.97
C GLY A 48 -3.28 -13.89 -19.83
N PRO A 49 -4.06 -13.94 -20.94
CA PRO A 49 -5.45 -14.39 -20.93
C PRO A 49 -5.62 -15.75 -20.24
N GLN A 50 -6.50 -15.81 -19.25
CA GLN A 50 -6.76 -17.02 -18.47
C GLN A 50 -8.08 -17.66 -18.93
N SER A 51 -8.08 -18.98 -19.13
CA SER A 51 -9.34 -19.68 -19.34
C SER A 51 -10.05 -19.82 -17.99
N LYS A 52 -11.36 -19.54 -17.90
CA LYS A 52 -12.11 -19.72 -16.63
C LYS A 52 -12.03 -21.15 -16.08
N SER A 53 -11.70 -22.12 -16.93
CA SER A 53 -11.50 -23.53 -16.59
C SER A 53 -10.09 -23.85 -16.06
N HIS A 54 -9.10 -23.00 -16.37
CA HIS A 54 -7.70 -23.13 -15.95
C HIS A 54 -7.18 -21.74 -15.62
N VAL A 55 -7.29 -21.38 -14.35
CA VAL A 55 -6.68 -20.16 -13.80
C VAL A 55 -5.29 -20.53 -13.31
N VAL A 56 -4.28 -19.74 -13.68
CA VAL A 56 -2.96 -19.79 -13.03
C VAL A 56 -3.16 -19.33 -11.58
N GLU A 57 -3.04 -20.28 -10.66
CA GLU A 57 -3.04 -20.01 -9.23
C GLU A 57 -1.60 -20.06 -8.72
N LEU A 58 -1.12 -18.96 -8.15
CA LEU A 58 0.10 -18.96 -7.35
C LEU A 58 -0.26 -19.56 -5.99
N GLY A 59 0.05 -20.85 -5.82
CA GLY A 59 -0.20 -21.58 -4.59
C GLY A 59 0.98 -21.47 -3.63
N GLY A 60 0.78 -20.67 -2.60
CA GLY A 60 1.53 -20.73 -1.37
C GLY A 60 0.69 -20.11 -0.28
N GLY A 61 0.49 -20.82 0.83
CA GLY A 61 -0.37 -20.34 1.90
C GLY A 61 0.24 -19.10 2.51
N ILE A 62 -0.13 -17.91 2.03
CA ILE A 62 0.32 -16.66 2.62
C ILE A 62 -0.27 -16.62 4.03
N THR A 63 0.60 -16.72 5.02
CA THR A 63 0.16 -16.48 6.38
C THR A 63 -0.18 -15.00 6.49
N THR A 64 -1.19 -14.65 7.27
CA THR A 64 -1.56 -13.25 7.56
C THR A 64 -0.39 -12.40 8.07
N LYS A 65 0.72 -13.03 8.46
CA LYS A 65 1.98 -12.40 8.89
C LYS A 65 2.80 -11.87 7.71
N GLU A 66 2.76 -12.54 6.56
CA GLU A 66 3.49 -12.18 5.34
C GLU A 66 2.75 -11.10 4.55
N LEU A 67 1.40 -11.14 4.56
CA LEU A 67 0.57 -10.09 3.95
C LEU A 67 0.68 -8.75 4.72
N LYS A 68 0.93 -8.82 6.03
CA LYS A 68 1.29 -7.67 6.85
C LYS A 68 2.80 -7.45 6.75
N GLY A 69 3.26 -6.86 5.65
CA GLY A 69 4.64 -6.36 5.54
C GLY A 69 5.05 -5.70 6.87
N GLY A 70 6.10 -6.25 7.48
CA GLY A 70 6.61 -5.94 8.82
C GLY A 70 5.63 -5.22 9.74
N SER A 71 4.81 -5.96 10.49
CA SER A 71 3.86 -5.33 11.40
C SER A 71 4.62 -4.51 12.47
N SER A 72 4.68 -3.19 12.28
CA SER A 72 4.83 -2.25 13.38
C SER A 72 3.85 -2.68 14.47
N SER A 73 4.32 -2.83 15.71
CA SER A 73 3.43 -3.23 16.79
C SER A 73 2.25 -2.27 16.85
N LYS A 74 1.05 -2.74 17.20
CA LYS A 74 -0.13 -1.89 17.35
C LYS A 74 0.16 -0.63 18.20
N ALA A 75 1.06 -0.76 19.18
CA ALA A 75 1.54 0.33 20.01
C ALA A 75 2.39 1.36 19.24
N ALA A 76 3.31 0.93 18.39
CA ALA A 76 4.13 1.82 17.58
C ALA A 76 3.29 2.64 16.59
N ILE A 77 2.30 2.04 15.94
CA ILE A 77 1.33 2.75 15.07
C ILE A 77 0.55 3.80 15.86
N LEU A 78 0.09 3.47 17.08
CA LEU A 78 -0.65 4.43 17.92
C LEU A 78 0.22 5.60 18.38
N ILE A 79 1.50 5.36 18.65
CA ILE A 79 2.45 6.43 19.00
C ILE A 79 2.63 7.38 17.82
N GLU A 80 2.89 6.84 16.63
CA GLU A 80 3.07 7.63 15.41
C GLU A 80 1.82 8.45 15.07
N LEU A 81 0.64 7.83 15.13
CA LEU A 81 -0.64 8.50 14.84
C LEU A 81 -0.92 9.67 15.80
N ASN A 82 -0.61 9.49 17.09
CA ASN A 82 -0.73 10.56 18.08
C ASN A 82 0.29 11.69 17.86
N ALA A 83 1.52 11.37 17.44
CA ALA A 83 2.53 12.36 17.11
C ALA A 83 2.09 13.20 15.90
N THR A 84 1.65 12.56 14.82
CA THR A 84 1.14 13.25 13.62
C THR A 84 -0.08 14.12 13.93
N ARG A 85 -0.98 13.68 14.83
CA ARG A 85 -2.14 14.48 15.24
C ARG A 85 -1.70 15.78 15.95
N LYS A 86 -0.77 15.68 16.89
CA LYS A 86 -0.26 16.86 17.63
C LYS A 86 0.46 17.84 16.69
N GLU A 87 1.26 17.33 15.77
CA GLU A 87 1.94 18.17 14.78
C GLU A 87 0.94 18.94 13.91
N LYS A 88 -0.10 18.24 13.42
CA LYS A 88 -1.17 18.88 12.63
C LYS A 88 -1.89 19.99 13.40
N GLU A 89 -2.21 19.77 14.66
CA GLU A 89 -2.85 20.78 15.52
C GLU A 89 -1.95 22.01 15.73
N SER A 90 -0.65 21.80 15.93
CA SER A 90 0.34 22.87 16.03
C SER A 90 0.41 23.70 14.75
N LEU A 91 0.57 23.05 13.60
CA LEU A 91 0.65 23.71 12.30
C LEU A 91 -0.62 24.49 11.97
N GLN A 92 -1.79 23.95 12.34
CA GLN A 92 -3.07 24.63 12.13
C GLN A 92 -3.20 25.88 13.00
N THR A 93 -2.68 25.84 14.22
CA THR A 93 -2.64 26.99 15.14
C THR A 93 -1.71 28.08 14.61
N GLU A 94 -0.51 27.72 14.17
CA GLU A 94 0.43 28.67 13.55
C GLU A 94 -0.15 29.29 12.29
N LEU A 95 -0.74 28.50 11.37
CA LEU A 95 -1.38 29.02 10.17
C LEU A 95 -2.47 30.05 10.49
N ASN A 96 -3.29 29.80 11.52
CA ASN A 96 -4.33 30.72 11.93
C ASN A 96 -3.74 32.01 12.52
N ALA A 97 -2.66 31.92 13.31
CA ALA A 97 -1.94 33.08 13.82
C ALA A 97 -1.33 33.91 12.69
N THR A 98 -0.67 33.27 11.72
CA THR A 98 -0.10 33.95 10.55
C THR A 98 -1.17 34.60 9.68
N LYS A 99 -2.32 33.94 9.47
CA LYS A 99 -3.47 34.51 8.74
C LYS A 99 -4.03 35.74 9.46
N LYS A 100 -4.14 35.69 10.79
CA LYS A 100 -4.58 36.83 11.61
C LYS A 100 -3.61 37.99 11.52
N ALA A 101 -2.31 37.73 11.61
CA ALA A 101 -1.26 38.75 11.48
C ALA A 101 -1.28 39.42 10.09
N LYS A 102 -1.39 38.64 9.00
CA LYS A 102 -1.53 39.17 7.63
C LYS A 102 -2.81 39.99 7.43
N ARG A 103 -3.93 39.60 8.05
CA ARG A 103 -5.17 40.38 8.02
C ARG A 103 -5.05 41.70 8.78
N LEU A 104 -4.30 41.73 9.87
CA LEU A 104 -4.06 42.94 10.65
C LEU A 104 -3.11 43.90 9.93
N SER A 105 -2.03 43.38 9.34
CA SER A 105 -1.11 44.22 8.54
C SER A 105 -1.77 44.74 7.25
N GLY A 106 -2.60 43.94 6.57
CA GLY A 106 -3.36 44.41 5.41
C GLY A 106 -4.38 45.52 5.73
N LYS A 107 -4.89 45.58 6.97
CA LYS A 107 -5.79 46.65 7.41
C LYS A 107 -5.06 47.94 7.79
N THR A 108 -3.80 47.88 8.21
CA THR A 108 -3.01 49.07 8.58
C THR A 108 -2.50 49.84 7.36
N TYR A 109 -2.29 49.19 6.23
CA TYR A 109 -1.88 49.86 4.97
C TYR A 109 -3.04 50.41 4.13
N GLY A 110 -4.30 50.14 4.50
CA GLY A 110 -5.50 50.60 3.77
C GLY A 110 -6.24 51.77 4.41
N ARG A 111 -5.62 52.46 5.38
CA ARG A 111 -6.20 53.63 6.08
C ARG A 111 -5.26 54.84 5.90
N LEU A 112 -5.25 55.38 4.68
CA LEU A 112 -4.76 56.72 4.33
C LEU A 112 -5.89 57.42 3.56
#